data_AF-A0AA91DHM4-F1
#
_entry.id   AF-A0AA91DHM4-F1
#
_cell.length_a   1.000
_cell.length_b   1.000
_cell.length_c   1.000
_cell.angle_alpha   90.00
_cell.angle_beta   90.00
_cell.angle_gamma   90.00
#
_symmetry.space_group_name_H-M   'P 1'
#
loop_
_entity.id
_entity.type
_entity.pdbx_description
1 polymer ?
#
loop_
_entity_poly.entity_id
_entity_poly.type
_entity_poly.pdbx_seq_one_letter_code
_entity_poly.pdbx_strand_id
1 'polypeptide(L)'
;MPTELWPPLSVIRNALETGSAVPEDGADEEPGLAVVAMPGATPGARREPARVPAMSSLLLPLAELARRREAVAQRAFPARWAPGRLVSVLHEGRLLGVLLDRCIHGELWQGWMAAGEADWASAFDVLLEPGDEPFEPMFGVIQAWNVLTLEPSPRLCARVLGEVSATRLAAIRAVHDEWAAQAASPIAPEPGRIALRSVGGGAFPVLSGTPLGPQDPRADYQSLYRNAGLQLARALVQPEEAEAPRARPQARPERPEGGWWGSIRRWFGAEGWVRPAFAVLALCVVIQNVGLLGGRDAAEEDDVRFRAVPTAPAPARADLLVRWKEGVRMDEADRLLQSISADVVGGPGGNGAWRLRVPEPVDALAVLAASPLVESAGPAQERQ
;
A
#
# COMPACT_ATOMS: atom_id res chain seq x y z
N MET A 1 -9.86 -15.79 17.86
CA MET A 1 -8.96 -16.36 16.83
C MET A 1 -7.71 -15.52 16.83
N PRO A 2 -6.49 -16.07 16.88
CA PRO A 2 -5.29 -15.25 16.71
C PRO A 2 -5.32 -14.63 15.31
N THR A 3 -5.28 -13.30 15.24
CA THR A 3 -5.20 -12.58 13.96
C THR A 3 -3.83 -12.85 13.35
N GLU A 4 -3.81 -13.51 12.19
CA GLU A 4 -2.58 -13.81 11.47
C GLU A 4 -2.15 -12.54 10.71
N LEU A 5 -1.16 -11.82 11.24
CA LEU A 5 -0.63 -10.59 10.64
C LEU A 5 0.26 -10.92 9.45
N TRP A 6 0.10 -10.16 8.36
CA TRP A 6 0.92 -10.31 7.17
C TRP A 6 1.77 -9.06 6.87
N PRO A 7 3.03 -9.22 6.42
CA PRO A 7 3.79 -10.47 6.29
C PRO A 7 4.10 -11.10 7.66
N PRO A 8 4.40 -12.41 7.72
CA PRO A 8 4.81 -13.04 8.96
C PRO A 8 6.05 -12.36 9.52
N LEU A 9 6.14 -12.24 10.84
CA LEU A 9 7.23 -11.52 11.49
C LEU A 9 8.62 -12.05 11.11
N SER A 10 8.76 -13.35 10.85
CA SER A 10 10.01 -13.96 10.40
C SER A 10 10.49 -13.41 9.05
N VAL A 11 9.57 -13.08 8.14
CA VAL A 11 9.90 -12.48 6.84
C VAL A 11 10.43 -11.06 7.03
N ILE A 12 9.76 -10.27 7.88
CA ILE A 12 10.20 -8.90 8.23
C ILE A 12 11.57 -8.94 8.91
N ARG A 13 11.74 -9.85 9.87
CA ARG A 13 13.00 -10.09 10.57
C ARG A 13 14.12 -10.41 9.58
N ASN A 14 13.92 -11.37 8.69
CA ASN A 14 14.92 -11.75 7.70
C ASN A 14 15.26 -10.58 6.77
N ALA A 15 14.27 -9.80 6.32
CA ALA A 15 14.53 -8.62 5.49
C ALA A 15 15.38 -7.55 6.24
N LEU A 16 15.17 -7.41 7.54
CA LEU A 16 15.89 -6.46 8.38
C LEU A 16 17.21 -7.00 8.96
N GLU A 17 17.46 -8.31 8.95
CA GLU A 17 18.68 -8.94 9.50
C GLU A 17 19.66 -9.41 8.39
N THR A 18 19.18 -9.90 7.24
CA THR A 18 20.01 -10.59 6.21
C THR A 18 20.85 -9.64 5.34
N GLY A 19 21.05 -8.40 5.77
CA GLY A 19 21.94 -7.45 5.09
C GLY A 19 23.44 -7.76 5.19
N SER A 20 23.83 -8.76 5.98
CA SER A 20 25.23 -9.02 6.36
C SER A 20 25.84 -10.29 5.77
N ALA A 21 25.16 -11.03 4.89
CA ALA A 21 25.71 -12.26 4.33
C ALA A 21 26.35 -12.02 2.95
N VAL A 22 27.63 -11.61 2.95
CA VAL A 22 28.54 -12.02 1.88
C VAL A 22 29.05 -13.40 2.30
N PRO A 23 28.71 -14.50 1.61
CA PRO A 23 29.42 -15.75 1.82
C PRO A 23 30.86 -15.54 1.33
N GLU A 24 31.83 -15.67 2.22
CA GLU A 24 33.22 -15.88 1.80
C GLU A 24 33.28 -17.18 1.00
N ASP A 25 34.14 -17.17 -0.02
CA ASP A 25 34.32 -18.19 -1.06
C ASP A 25 34.25 -19.65 -0.58
N GLY A 26 33.57 -20.46 -1.38
CA GLY A 26 34.10 -21.74 -1.82
C GLY A 26 33.78 -22.96 -0.98
N ALA A 27 32.63 -23.59 -1.25
CA ALA A 27 32.53 -25.04 -1.35
C ALA A 27 31.34 -25.40 -2.24
N ASP A 28 31.61 -26.24 -3.24
CA ASP A 28 30.62 -26.82 -4.14
C ASP A 28 29.55 -27.59 -3.34
N GLU A 29 28.34 -27.04 -3.23
CA GLU A 29 27.14 -27.80 -2.89
C GLU A 29 26.06 -27.53 -3.93
N GLU A 30 25.62 -28.61 -4.59
CA GLU A 30 24.51 -28.62 -5.53
C GLU A 30 23.24 -27.99 -4.93
N PRO A 31 22.34 -27.42 -5.76
CA PRO A 31 21.13 -26.76 -5.29
C PRO A 31 20.13 -27.77 -4.71
N GLY A 32 20.33 -28.12 -3.44
CA GLY A 32 19.37 -28.82 -2.63
C GLY A 32 18.17 -27.92 -2.38
N LEU A 33 17.02 -28.29 -2.94
CA LEU A 33 15.70 -27.75 -2.59
C LEU A 33 15.53 -27.73 -1.07
N ALA A 34 15.71 -26.56 -0.46
CA ALA A 34 15.44 -26.34 0.94
C ALA A 34 13.93 -26.44 1.18
N VAL A 35 13.48 -27.66 1.49
CA VAL A 35 12.13 -27.93 1.98
C VAL A 35 12.02 -27.28 3.36
N VAL A 36 11.36 -26.14 3.44
CA VAL A 36 10.96 -25.54 4.72
C VAL A 36 9.94 -26.48 5.37
N ALA A 37 10.38 -27.17 6.42
CA ALA A 37 9.52 -28.02 7.23
C ALA A 37 8.51 -27.15 7.99
N MET A 38 7.24 -27.28 7.64
CA MET A 38 6.13 -26.70 8.41
C MET A 38 6.04 -27.38 9.79
N PRO A 39 5.95 -26.62 10.90
CA PRO A 39 5.64 -27.22 12.20
C PRO A 39 4.17 -27.64 12.21
N GLY A 40 3.92 -28.95 12.38
CA GLY A 40 2.56 -29.51 12.59
C GLY A 40 2.13 -30.65 11.66
N ALA A 41 3.03 -31.32 10.96
CA ALA A 41 2.70 -32.52 10.17
C ALA A 41 2.59 -33.77 11.05
N THR A 42 1.50 -33.90 11.83
CA THR A 42 1.01 -35.22 12.24
C THR A 42 0.26 -35.85 11.06
N PRO A 43 0.62 -37.06 10.61
CA PRO A 43 -0.11 -37.74 9.54
C PRO A 43 -1.42 -38.28 10.12
N GLY A 44 -2.56 -37.65 9.79
CA GLY A 44 -3.86 -38.25 10.14
C GLY A 44 -5.08 -37.34 10.22
N ALA A 45 -4.99 -36.04 9.99
CA ALA A 45 -6.17 -35.16 9.97
C ALA A 45 -6.42 -34.61 8.56
N ARG A 46 -7.54 -35.01 7.96
CA ARG A 46 -8.08 -34.46 6.71
C ARG A 46 -8.32 -32.96 6.91
N ARG A 47 -7.34 -32.14 6.52
CA ARG A 47 -7.44 -30.69 6.49
C ARG A 47 -8.10 -30.30 5.17
N GLU A 48 -9.25 -29.64 5.23
CA GLU A 48 -9.85 -29.02 4.04
C GLU A 48 -8.80 -28.10 3.38
N PRO A 49 -8.65 -28.14 2.05
CA PRO A 49 -7.67 -27.32 1.37
C PRO A 49 -8.03 -25.85 1.57
N ALA A 50 -7.11 -25.09 2.18
CA ALA A 50 -7.20 -23.64 2.24
C ALA A 50 -7.41 -23.10 0.82
N ARG A 51 -8.48 -22.35 0.60
CA ARG A 51 -8.79 -21.73 -0.69
C ARG A 51 -7.66 -20.78 -1.07
N VAL A 52 -6.79 -21.21 -1.96
CA VAL A 52 -5.83 -20.31 -2.62
C VAL A 52 -6.65 -19.28 -3.40
N PRO A 53 -6.46 -17.97 -3.18
CA PRO A 53 -7.18 -16.96 -3.94
C PRO A 53 -6.84 -17.13 -5.42
N ALA A 54 -7.89 -17.32 -6.23
CA ALA A 54 -7.78 -17.51 -7.68
C ALA A 54 -6.91 -16.40 -8.27
N MET A 55 -5.99 -16.75 -9.19
CA MET A 55 -4.99 -15.79 -9.69
C MET A 55 -5.59 -14.50 -10.25
N SER A 56 -6.80 -14.60 -10.79
CA SER A 56 -7.64 -13.51 -11.28
C SER A 56 -7.92 -12.42 -10.23
N SER A 57 -8.06 -12.79 -8.95
CA SER A 57 -8.36 -11.84 -7.86
C SER A 57 -7.20 -10.89 -7.54
N LEU A 58 -5.97 -11.21 -7.94
CA LEU A 58 -4.80 -10.38 -7.66
C LEU A 58 -4.38 -9.49 -8.83
N LEU A 59 -4.99 -9.65 -10.00
CA LEU A 59 -4.61 -8.89 -11.20
C LEU A 59 -4.86 -7.39 -11.00
N LEU A 60 -6.01 -7.01 -10.44
CA LEU A 60 -6.35 -5.61 -10.23
C LEU A 60 -5.43 -4.94 -9.17
N PRO A 61 -5.21 -5.52 -7.97
CA PRO A 61 -4.24 -4.99 -7.00
C PRO A 61 -2.82 -4.84 -7.56
N LEU A 62 -2.34 -5.82 -8.33
CA LEU A 62 -0.98 -5.78 -8.89
C LEU A 62 -0.86 -4.75 -10.02
N ALA A 63 -1.89 -4.60 -10.85
CA ALA A 63 -1.94 -3.57 -11.88
C ALA A 63 -1.98 -2.16 -11.27
N GLU A 64 -2.72 -1.97 -10.18
CA GLU A 64 -2.71 -0.72 -9.41
C GLU A 64 -1.32 -0.42 -8.86
N LEU A 65 -0.70 -1.39 -8.18
CA LEU A 65 0.65 -1.22 -7.64
C LEU A 65 1.66 -0.86 -8.74
N ALA A 66 1.60 -1.56 -9.88
CA ALA A 66 2.47 -1.27 -11.02
C ALA A 66 2.26 0.15 -11.55
N ARG A 67 1.00 0.61 -11.67
CA ARG A 67 0.67 1.96 -12.12
C ARG A 67 1.22 3.03 -11.16
N ARG A 68 1.10 2.81 -9.85
CA ARG A 68 1.58 3.75 -8.83
C ARG A 68 3.10 3.86 -8.84
N ARG A 69 3.81 2.72 -8.95
CA ARG A 69 5.27 2.72 -9.09
C ARG A 69 5.74 3.41 -10.37
N GLU A 70 5.02 3.22 -11.46
CA GLU A 70 5.31 3.90 -12.72
C GLU A 70 5.11 5.42 -12.59
N ALA A 71 4.04 5.88 -11.93
CA ALA A 71 3.83 7.29 -11.65
C ALA A 71 4.95 7.91 -10.81
N VAL A 72 5.45 7.20 -9.80
CA VAL A 72 6.62 7.59 -8.98
C VAL A 72 7.88 7.69 -9.84
N ALA A 73 8.12 6.72 -10.73
CA ALA A 73 9.27 6.72 -11.64
C ALA A 73 9.21 7.90 -12.63
N GLN A 74 8.03 8.19 -13.17
CA GLN A 74 7.79 9.30 -14.10
C GLN A 74 7.91 10.67 -13.43
N ARG A 75 7.60 10.79 -12.13
CA ARG A 75 7.64 12.06 -11.40
C ARG A 75 9.05 12.67 -11.34
N ALA A 76 10.10 11.85 -11.42
CA ALA A 76 11.51 12.24 -11.38
C ALA A 76 11.82 13.27 -10.26
N PHE A 77 11.78 12.82 -9.01
CA PHE A 77 12.02 13.70 -7.86
C PHE A 77 13.41 14.33 -7.87
N PRO A 78 13.52 15.62 -7.50
CA PRO A 78 14.83 16.24 -7.30
C PRO A 78 15.55 15.54 -6.13
N ALA A 79 16.86 15.38 -6.23
CA ALA A 79 17.65 14.75 -5.18
C ALA A 79 17.73 15.59 -3.88
N ARG A 80 17.21 16.83 -3.90
CA ARG A 80 17.24 17.75 -2.76
C ARG A 80 16.31 17.25 -1.64
N TRP A 81 16.86 17.19 -0.43
CA TRP A 81 16.10 16.90 0.78
C TRP A 81 15.29 18.12 1.22
N ALA A 82 14.06 17.85 1.69
CA ALA A 82 13.10 18.86 2.12
C ALA A 82 12.06 18.21 3.06
N PRO A 83 11.35 19.02 3.87
CA PRO A 83 10.20 18.53 4.63
C PRO A 83 9.18 17.81 3.74
N GLY A 84 8.68 16.68 4.20
CA GLY A 84 7.71 15.85 3.48
C GLY A 84 8.32 14.95 2.41
N ARG A 85 9.65 14.96 2.22
CA ARG A 85 10.31 14.03 1.29
C ARG A 85 10.43 12.66 1.92
N LEU A 86 9.97 11.65 1.18
CA LEU A 86 10.18 10.25 1.52
C LEU A 86 11.46 9.80 0.81
N VAL A 87 12.49 9.44 1.59
CA VAL A 87 13.77 8.97 1.07
C VAL A 87 13.95 7.49 1.38
N SER A 88 14.52 6.75 0.44
CA SER A 88 15.10 5.45 0.73
C SER A 88 16.57 5.62 1.06
N VAL A 89 17.08 4.81 1.97
CA VAL A 89 18.47 4.74 2.37
C VAL A 89 18.91 3.28 2.26
N LEU A 90 19.94 3.02 1.47
CA LEU A 90 20.58 1.70 1.45
C LEU A 90 21.63 1.64 2.58
N HIS A 91 21.45 0.71 3.52
CA HIS A 91 22.36 0.50 4.64
C HIS A 91 22.57 -1.00 4.86
N GLU A 92 23.82 -1.46 4.80
CA GLU A 92 24.18 -2.89 4.89
C GLU A 92 23.32 -3.76 3.95
N GLY A 93 23.16 -3.37 2.68
CA GLY A 93 22.33 -4.11 1.72
C GLY A 93 20.82 -4.08 1.96
N ARG A 94 20.34 -3.37 3.00
CA ARG A 94 18.92 -3.21 3.33
C ARG A 94 18.42 -1.85 2.88
N LEU A 95 17.23 -1.81 2.30
CA LEU A 95 16.58 -0.56 1.90
C LEU A 95 15.64 -0.09 3.00
N LEU A 96 15.96 1.03 3.65
CA LEU A 96 15.16 1.62 4.72
C LEU A 96 14.47 2.89 4.22
N GLY A 97 13.20 3.07 4.56
CA GLY A 97 12.44 4.28 4.22
C GLY A 97 12.47 5.29 5.36
N VAL A 98 12.59 6.57 5.04
CA VAL A 98 12.56 7.66 6.02
C VAL A 98 11.79 8.84 5.46
N LEU A 99 10.78 9.30 6.18
CA LEU A 99 10.08 10.55 5.88
C LEU A 99 10.79 11.70 6.59
N LEU A 100 11.32 12.65 5.81
CA LEU A 100 12.01 13.82 6.34
C LEU A 100 11.01 14.86 6.86
N ASP A 101 11.26 15.36 8.07
CA ASP A 101 10.41 16.34 8.73
C ASP A 101 11.01 17.75 8.67
N ARG A 102 12.19 17.92 9.26
CA ARG A 102 12.85 19.22 9.43
C ARG A 102 14.36 19.06 9.48
N CYS A 103 15.07 20.08 9.02
CA CYS A 103 16.50 20.20 9.27
C CYS A 103 16.72 20.82 10.66
N ILE A 104 17.46 20.13 11.53
CA ILE A 104 17.77 20.59 12.89
C ILE A 104 18.95 21.58 12.85
N HIS A 105 20.06 21.19 12.20
CA HIS A 105 21.27 22.00 12.14
C HIS A 105 22.14 21.60 10.94
N GLY A 106 22.66 22.58 10.19
CA GLY A 106 23.48 22.31 9.01
C GLY A 106 22.71 21.47 7.99
N GLU A 107 23.19 20.25 7.77
CA GLU A 107 22.55 19.24 6.92
C GLU A 107 21.97 18.07 7.75
N LEU A 108 21.85 18.20 9.08
CA LEU A 108 21.25 17.18 9.94
C LEU A 108 19.73 17.26 9.88
N TRP A 109 19.12 16.27 9.24
CA TRP A 109 17.68 16.11 9.11
C TRP A 109 17.10 15.20 10.19
N GLN A 110 15.94 15.57 10.71
CA GLN A 110 15.09 14.71 11.53
C GLN A 110 13.94 14.17 10.69
N GLY A 111 13.54 12.95 10.98
CA GLY A 111 12.40 12.32 10.34
C GLY A 111 11.89 11.10 11.09
N TRP A 112 10.99 10.38 10.44
CA TRP A 112 10.40 9.14 10.95
C TRP A 112 10.69 7.99 10.00
N MET A 113 10.84 6.80 10.55
CA MET A 113 10.97 5.59 9.77
C MET A 113 9.69 5.34 8.95
N ALA A 114 9.86 4.82 7.73
CA ALA A 114 8.78 4.42 6.85
C ALA A 114 8.88 2.93 6.50
N ALA A 115 7.74 2.25 6.46
CA ALA A 115 7.58 0.82 6.33
C ALA A 115 6.46 0.48 5.33
N GLY A 116 6.28 -0.80 5.01
CA GLY A 116 5.27 -1.29 4.05
C GLY A 116 4.16 -2.14 4.67
N GLU A 117 4.31 -2.48 5.95
CA GLU A 117 3.55 -3.52 6.62
C GLU A 117 2.32 -2.95 7.36
N ALA A 118 1.24 -2.70 6.62
CA ALA A 118 0.02 -2.10 7.15
C ALA A 118 -0.61 -2.89 8.31
N ASP A 119 -0.66 -4.23 8.25
CA ASP A 119 -1.25 -5.07 9.31
C ASP A 119 -0.52 -4.91 10.66
N TRP A 120 0.74 -4.47 10.61
CA TRP A 120 1.59 -4.27 11.78
C TRP A 120 1.47 -2.86 12.37
N ALA A 121 0.67 -1.99 11.76
CA ALA A 121 0.45 -0.64 12.24
C ALA A 121 -0.16 -0.62 13.65
N SER A 122 0.32 0.31 14.45
CA SER A 122 -0.17 0.70 15.77
C SER A 122 -0.90 2.04 15.70
N ALA A 123 -1.43 2.51 16.83
CA ALA A 123 -2.10 3.81 16.93
C ALA A 123 -1.22 5.02 16.55
N PHE A 124 0.10 4.87 16.62
CA PHE A 124 1.08 5.93 16.32
C PHE A 124 1.74 5.75 14.95
N ASP A 125 1.17 4.91 14.10
CA ASP A 125 1.57 4.78 12.70
C ASP A 125 0.52 5.47 11.80
N VAL A 126 0.97 6.10 10.72
CA VAL A 126 0.11 6.75 9.73
C VAL A 126 0.23 6.03 8.40
N LEU A 127 -0.88 5.50 7.90
CA LEU A 127 -0.95 4.89 6.59
C LEU A 127 -1.21 5.97 5.53
N LEU A 128 -0.36 6.01 4.52
CA LEU A 128 -0.49 6.90 3.38
C LEU A 128 -1.50 6.34 2.37
N GLU A 129 -2.44 7.17 1.97
CA GLU A 129 -3.52 6.81 1.05
C GLU A 129 -3.13 7.13 -0.40
N PRO A 130 -3.86 6.63 -1.40
CA PRO A 130 -3.70 7.09 -2.79
C PRO A 130 -3.79 8.61 -2.96
N GLY A 131 -4.56 9.30 -2.12
CA GLY A 131 -4.62 10.77 -2.11
C GLY A 131 -3.35 11.47 -1.63
N ASP A 132 -2.41 10.74 -1.00
CA ASP A 132 -1.13 11.27 -0.51
C ASP A 132 0.01 11.09 -1.51
N GLU A 133 -0.29 10.59 -2.71
CA GLU A 133 0.67 10.43 -3.80
C GLU A 133 1.26 11.74 -4.31
N PRO A 134 2.46 11.70 -4.92
CA PRO A 134 3.23 10.50 -5.29
C PRO A 134 4.20 10.02 -4.21
N PHE A 135 4.18 8.72 -3.90
CA PHE A 135 5.19 8.05 -3.09
C PHE A 135 5.32 6.57 -3.44
N GLU A 136 6.49 5.99 -3.18
CA GLU A 136 6.76 4.56 -3.34
C GLU A 136 5.93 3.73 -2.34
N PRO A 137 4.99 2.88 -2.80
CA PRO A 137 4.06 2.17 -1.92
C PRO A 137 4.71 1.23 -0.89
N MET A 138 5.95 0.77 -1.10
CA MET A 138 6.65 -0.03 -0.07
C MET A 138 6.98 0.75 1.21
N PHE A 139 6.81 2.08 1.19
CA PHE A 139 7.04 2.99 2.31
C PHE A 139 5.75 3.73 2.72
N GLY A 140 4.60 3.08 2.53
CA GLY A 140 3.27 3.65 2.78
C GLY A 140 2.85 3.73 4.25
N VAL A 141 3.65 3.25 5.21
CA VAL A 141 3.37 3.33 6.65
C VAL A 141 4.43 4.18 7.32
N ILE A 142 4.04 5.33 7.87
CA ILE A 142 4.96 6.23 8.59
C ILE A 142 4.89 5.96 10.09
N GLN A 143 6.02 5.56 10.67
CA GLN A 143 6.13 5.23 12.09
C GLN A 143 6.42 6.48 12.92
N ALA A 144 5.38 7.25 13.28
CA ALA A 144 5.53 8.53 13.96
C ALA A 144 6.17 8.42 15.37
N TRP A 145 6.23 7.21 15.93
CA TRP A 145 6.96 6.88 17.15
C TRP A 145 8.46 6.59 16.94
N ASN A 146 8.89 6.28 15.71
CA ASN A 146 10.26 5.86 15.38
C ASN A 146 11.05 7.03 14.75
N VAL A 147 11.47 7.95 15.61
CA VAL A 147 12.24 9.14 15.20
C VAL A 147 13.70 8.77 14.96
N LEU A 148 14.27 9.29 13.88
CA LEU A 148 15.70 9.21 13.61
C LEU A 148 16.24 10.51 13.02
N THR A 149 17.57 10.63 13.04
CA THR A 149 18.30 11.73 12.42
C THR A 149 19.24 11.22 11.35
N LEU A 150 19.30 11.93 10.23
CA LEU A 150 20.10 11.60 9.07
C LEU A 150 20.90 12.81 8.62
N GLU A 151 22.13 12.59 8.18
CA GLU A 151 22.90 13.61 7.46
C GLU A 151 23.18 13.09 6.04
N PRO A 152 22.95 13.90 4.99
CA PRO A 152 23.39 13.59 3.64
C PRO A 152 24.90 13.34 3.65
N SER A 153 25.31 12.12 3.38
CA SER A 153 26.72 11.77 3.23
C SER A 153 26.91 10.95 1.97
N PRO A 154 28.11 10.98 1.35
CA PRO A 154 28.40 10.12 0.19
C PRO A 154 28.23 8.62 0.50
N ARG A 155 28.34 8.22 1.77
CA ARG A 155 28.11 6.84 2.25
C ARG A 155 26.63 6.48 2.28
N LEU A 156 25.77 7.47 2.49
CA LEU A 156 24.35 7.31 2.53
C LEU A 156 23.80 7.42 1.10
N CYS A 157 23.61 6.28 0.45
CA CYS A 157 22.96 6.20 -0.86
C CYS A 157 21.46 6.47 -0.71
N ALA A 158 21.09 7.74 -0.51
CA ALA A 158 19.70 8.16 -0.37
C ALA A 158 19.08 8.58 -1.69
N ARG A 159 17.85 8.13 -1.94
CA ARG A 159 17.06 8.54 -3.11
C ARG A 159 15.68 8.97 -2.67
N VAL A 160 15.21 10.11 -3.17
CA VAL A 160 13.84 10.55 -2.96
C VAL A 160 12.90 9.64 -3.75
N LEU A 161 11.97 9.01 -3.04
CA LEU A 161 10.98 8.07 -3.57
C LEU A 161 9.54 8.54 -3.37
N GLY A 162 9.35 9.74 -2.80
CA GLY A 162 8.03 10.28 -2.60
C GLY A 162 8.03 11.67 -2.00
N GLU A 163 6.85 12.26 -1.99
CA GLU A 163 6.56 13.53 -1.35
C GLU A 163 5.15 13.47 -0.79
N VAL A 164 4.99 13.83 0.48
CA VAL A 164 3.68 14.05 1.09
C VAL A 164 3.36 15.54 1.13
N SER A 165 2.08 15.88 1.07
CA SER A 165 1.63 17.27 1.19
C SER A 165 1.99 17.88 2.55
N ALA A 166 2.09 19.21 2.62
CA ALA A 166 2.31 19.91 3.89
C ALA A 166 1.21 19.60 4.93
N THR A 167 -0.04 19.44 4.48
CA THR A 167 -1.17 19.03 5.34
C THR A 167 -0.97 17.63 5.90
N ARG A 168 -0.56 16.67 5.07
CA ARG A 168 -0.27 15.31 5.52
C ARG A 168 0.92 15.28 6.49
N LEU A 169 1.98 16.04 6.21
CA LEU A 169 3.11 16.17 7.13
C LEU A 169 2.69 16.76 8.49
N ALA A 170 1.80 17.76 8.50
CA ALA A 170 1.24 18.31 9.73
C ALA A 170 0.40 17.28 10.51
N ALA A 171 -0.37 16.44 9.82
CA ALA A 171 -1.10 15.33 10.44
C ALA A 171 -0.15 14.31 11.09
N ILE A 172 0.96 13.96 10.42
CA ILE A 172 1.98 13.05 10.96
C ILE A 172 2.66 13.65 12.20
N ARG A 173 2.98 14.95 12.18
CA ARG A 173 3.48 15.67 13.37
C ARG A 173 2.49 15.60 14.53
N ALA A 174 1.19 15.78 14.28
CA ALA A 174 0.18 15.67 15.32
C ALA A 174 0.11 14.26 15.93
N VAL A 175 0.27 13.20 15.12
CA VAL A 175 0.37 11.81 15.63
C VAL A 175 1.65 11.62 16.45
N HIS A 176 2.77 12.21 16.02
CA HIS A 176 4.01 12.20 16.79
C HIS A 176 3.85 12.91 18.15
N ASP A 177 3.16 14.05 18.19
CA ASP A 177 2.89 14.78 19.43
C ASP A 177 2.02 13.96 20.39
N GLU A 178 1.00 13.26 19.88
CA GLU A 178 0.20 12.30 20.66
C GLU A 178 1.05 11.18 21.24
N TRP A 179 1.96 10.60 20.45
CA TRP A 179 2.90 9.59 20.93
C TRP A 179 3.82 10.15 22.03
N ALA A 180 4.38 11.34 21.81
CA ALA A 180 5.27 12.00 22.76
C ALA A 180 4.56 12.31 24.09
N ALA A 181 3.28 12.67 24.03
CA ALA A 181 2.42 12.87 25.19
C ALA A 181 1.88 11.56 25.81
N GLN A 182 2.21 10.40 25.23
CA GLN A 182 1.61 9.10 25.54
C GLN A 182 0.08 9.15 25.61
N ALA A 183 -0.54 9.84 24.65
CA ALA A 183 -1.99 10.00 24.60
C ALA A 183 -2.67 8.63 24.54
N ALA A 184 -3.68 8.44 25.40
CA ALA A 184 -4.48 7.22 25.40
C ALA A 184 -5.37 7.20 24.15
N SER A 185 -5.41 6.05 23.49
CA SER A 185 -6.36 5.82 22.39
C SER A 185 -7.62 5.17 22.96
N PRO A 186 -8.83 5.69 22.68
CA PRO A 186 -10.09 5.23 23.27
C PRO A 186 -10.56 3.87 22.72
N ILE A 187 -9.90 3.35 21.68
CA ILE A 187 -10.25 2.08 21.06
C ILE A 187 -9.48 0.90 21.66
N ALA A 188 -10.13 -0.27 21.69
CA ALA A 188 -9.50 -1.49 22.17
C ALA A 188 -8.32 -1.92 21.26
N PRO A 189 -7.28 -2.54 21.83
CA PRO A 189 -6.22 -3.18 21.04
C PRO A 189 -6.75 -4.29 20.14
N GLU A 190 -6.49 -4.18 18.84
CA GLU A 190 -6.87 -5.19 17.84
C GLU A 190 -5.85 -5.20 16.69
N PRO A 191 -4.83 -6.07 16.74
CA PRO A 191 -3.81 -6.17 15.70
C PRO A 191 -4.42 -6.43 14.31
N GLY A 192 -3.83 -5.87 13.25
CA GLY A 192 -4.32 -5.99 11.87
C GLY A 192 -5.51 -5.08 11.55
N ARG A 193 -6.06 -4.37 12.54
CA ARG A 193 -7.17 -3.43 12.32
C ARG A 193 -6.66 -2.02 12.07
N ILE A 194 -7.11 -1.44 10.95
CA ILE A 194 -6.89 -0.04 10.58
C ILE A 194 -8.19 0.74 10.79
N ALA A 195 -8.07 1.93 11.37
CA ALA A 195 -9.20 2.84 11.59
C ALA A 195 -8.87 4.24 11.09
N LEU A 196 -9.91 4.93 10.60
CA LEU A 196 -9.87 6.37 10.38
C LEU A 196 -10.12 7.06 11.72
N ARG A 197 -9.21 7.93 12.13
CA ARG A 197 -9.34 8.74 13.34
C ARG A 197 -8.90 10.18 13.08
N SER A 198 -9.30 11.06 13.98
CA SER A 198 -8.89 12.46 13.95
C SER A 198 -7.75 12.71 14.95
N VAL A 199 -6.77 13.55 14.57
CA VAL A 199 -5.61 13.94 15.40
C VAL A 199 -5.51 15.45 15.48
N GLY A 200 -4.66 15.95 16.40
CA GLY A 200 -4.39 17.39 16.53
C GLY A 200 -5.64 18.18 16.92
N GLY A 201 -6.41 17.65 17.88
CA GLY A 201 -7.67 18.27 18.32
C GLY A 201 -8.80 18.19 17.29
N GLY A 202 -8.78 17.18 16.41
CA GLY A 202 -9.81 16.98 15.38
C GLY A 202 -9.48 17.57 14.01
N ALA A 203 -8.34 18.26 13.87
CA ALA A 203 -8.00 19.01 12.66
C ALA A 203 -7.60 18.13 11.47
N PHE A 204 -7.02 16.95 11.72
CA PHE A 204 -6.50 16.10 10.65
C PHE A 204 -7.07 14.68 10.71
N PRO A 205 -7.66 14.16 9.62
CA PRO A 205 -8.00 12.75 9.50
C PRO A 205 -6.78 11.91 9.12
N VAL A 206 -6.56 10.81 9.83
CA VAL A 206 -5.48 9.84 9.56
C VAL A 206 -5.99 8.41 9.60
N LEU A 207 -5.45 7.54 8.74
CA LEU A 207 -5.56 6.10 8.90
C LEU A 207 -4.42 5.61 9.79
N SER A 208 -4.76 4.94 10.88
CA SER A 208 -3.79 4.34 11.80
C SER A 208 -4.22 2.95 12.23
N GLY A 209 -3.30 2.19 12.83
CA GLY A 209 -3.64 0.97 13.53
C GLY A 209 -4.34 1.24 14.88
N THR A 210 -4.55 0.17 15.62
CA THR A 210 -5.05 0.20 17.00
C THR A 210 -3.91 0.28 18.02
N PRO A 211 -4.14 0.75 19.26
CA PRO A 211 -3.13 0.70 20.32
C PRO A 211 -2.65 -0.73 20.58
N LEU A 212 -1.44 -0.86 21.12
CA LEU A 212 -0.84 -2.15 21.43
C LEU A 212 -1.52 -2.79 22.64
N GLY A 213 -1.80 -4.08 22.55
CA GLY A 213 -2.33 -4.86 23.65
C GLY A 213 -1.25 -5.48 24.54
N PRO A 214 -1.63 -6.12 25.65
CA PRO A 214 -0.74 -7.01 26.39
C PRO A 214 -0.29 -8.17 25.48
N GLN A 215 1.01 -8.47 25.44
CA GLN A 215 1.58 -9.58 24.65
C GLN A 215 1.31 -9.47 23.13
N ASP A 216 1.24 -8.24 22.63
CA ASP A 216 0.98 -7.96 21.22
C ASP A 216 2.23 -8.27 20.35
N PRO A 217 2.12 -9.10 19.30
CA PRO A 217 3.26 -9.41 18.44
C PRO A 217 3.84 -8.17 17.75
N ARG A 218 3.04 -7.09 17.58
CA ARG A 218 3.52 -5.83 17.00
C ARG A 218 4.62 -5.18 17.85
N ALA A 219 4.75 -5.53 19.14
CA ALA A 219 5.86 -5.05 19.97
C ALA A 219 7.23 -5.56 19.48
N ASP A 220 7.31 -6.81 19.02
CA ASP A 220 8.54 -7.35 18.43
C ASP A 220 8.86 -6.70 17.09
N TYR A 221 7.83 -6.46 16.28
CA TYR A 221 7.95 -5.69 15.03
C TYR A 221 8.50 -4.27 15.28
N GLN A 222 7.94 -3.55 16.25
CA GLN A 222 8.45 -2.21 16.62
C GLN A 222 9.92 -2.28 17.09
N SER A 223 10.28 -3.34 17.80
CA SER A 223 11.66 -3.56 18.25
C SER A 223 12.62 -3.76 17.08
N LEU A 224 12.23 -4.52 16.05
CA LEU A 224 13.03 -4.70 14.83
C LEU A 224 13.31 -3.38 14.12
N TYR A 225 12.27 -2.58 13.87
CA TYR A 225 12.42 -1.28 13.20
C TYR A 225 13.18 -0.25 14.03
N ARG A 226 13.02 -0.28 15.35
CA ARG A 226 13.81 0.56 16.26
C ARG A 226 15.29 0.20 16.20
N ASN A 227 15.61 -1.09 16.20
CA ASN A 227 16.99 -1.55 16.08
C ASN A 227 17.60 -1.16 14.73
N ALA A 228 16.87 -1.31 13.63
CA ALA A 228 17.31 -0.86 12.30
C ALA A 228 17.56 0.66 12.26
N GLY A 229 16.68 1.46 12.86
CA GLY A 229 16.86 2.91 12.98
C GLY A 229 18.10 3.29 13.81
N LEU A 230 18.34 2.59 14.92
CA LEU A 230 19.55 2.79 15.75
C LEU A 230 20.84 2.41 15.03
N GLN A 231 20.84 1.32 14.26
CA GLN A 231 21.98 0.91 13.43
C GLN A 231 22.28 1.98 12.37
N LEU A 232 21.25 2.43 11.66
CA LEU A 232 21.39 3.49 10.66
C LEU A 232 21.94 4.79 11.27
N ALA A 233 21.41 5.22 12.43
CA ALA A 233 21.89 6.41 13.11
C ALA A 233 23.37 6.29 13.54
N ARG A 234 23.79 5.13 14.06
CA ARG A 234 25.19 4.88 14.46
C ARG A 234 26.15 4.93 13.28
N ALA A 235 25.77 4.33 12.14
CA ALA A 235 26.58 4.30 10.94
C ALA A 235 26.87 5.69 10.36
N LEU A 236 26.02 6.67 10.66
CA LEU A 236 26.18 8.06 10.22
C LEU A 236 27.02 8.90 11.19
N VAL A 237 27.16 8.46 12.44
CA VAL A 237 27.94 9.17 13.47
C VAL A 237 29.38 8.69 13.53
N GLN A 238 29.69 7.44 13.14
CA GLN A 238 31.07 6.94 13.22
C GLN A 238 31.91 7.40 12.01
N PRO A 239 32.93 8.25 12.21
CA PRO A 239 34.02 8.34 11.26
C PRO A 239 34.77 7.01 11.31
N GLU A 240 34.82 6.31 10.20
CA GLU A 240 35.71 5.16 10.07
C GLU A 240 37.13 5.72 10.18
N GLU A 241 37.86 5.34 11.23
CA GLU A 241 39.31 5.50 11.23
C GLU A 241 39.84 4.86 9.95
N ALA A 242 40.54 5.66 9.16
CA ALA A 242 41.04 5.28 7.86
C ALA A 242 41.93 4.04 7.95
N GLU A 243 41.38 2.87 7.65
CA GLU A 243 42.19 1.72 7.30
C GLU A 243 42.72 1.98 5.88
N ALA A 244 44.00 2.37 5.83
CA ALA A 244 44.69 2.79 4.63
C ALA A 244 44.60 1.73 3.52
N PRO A 245 44.31 2.11 2.25
CA PRO A 245 44.09 1.15 1.19
C PRO A 245 45.42 0.48 0.80
N ARG A 246 45.53 -0.83 1.05
CA ARG A 246 46.54 -1.66 0.38
C ARG A 246 46.20 -1.72 -1.11
N ALA A 247 46.98 -1.01 -1.90
CA ALA A 247 46.91 -1.00 -3.35
C ALA A 247 46.95 -2.43 -3.92
N ARG A 248 45.95 -2.77 -4.74
CA ARG A 248 46.01 -3.86 -5.72
C ARG A 248 45.66 -3.29 -7.11
N PRO A 249 46.21 -3.87 -8.19
CA PRO A 249 46.40 -3.17 -9.45
C PRO A 249 45.11 -2.96 -10.23
N GLN A 250 45.03 -1.81 -10.89
CA GLN A 250 43.97 -1.39 -11.79
C GLN A 250 43.76 -2.40 -12.93
N ALA A 251 42.60 -3.05 -12.92
CA ALA A 251 42.03 -3.64 -14.13
C ALA A 251 41.19 -2.58 -14.86
N ARG A 252 41.45 -2.48 -16.16
CA ARG A 252 40.86 -1.56 -17.14
C ARG A 252 39.33 -1.75 -17.20
N PRO A 253 38.51 -0.70 -17.33
CA PRO A 253 37.06 -0.88 -17.44
C PRO A 253 36.70 -1.31 -18.87
N GLU A 254 36.42 -2.60 -19.05
CA GLU A 254 35.54 -3.04 -20.14
C GLU A 254 34.11 -2.60 -19.80
N ARG A 255 33.46 -1.92 -20.75
CA ARG A 255 32.04 -1.59 -20.68
C ARG A 255 31.21 -2.88 -20.69
N PRO A 256 30.29 -3.09 -19.72
CA PRO A 256 29.16 -3.97 -19.91
C PRO A 256 27.94 -3.11 -20.26
N GLU A 257 27.47 -3.22 -21.49
CA GLU A 257 26.08 -2.91 -21.84
C GLU A 257 25.18 -3.89 -21.08
N GLY A 258 24.49 -3.41 -20.06
CA GLY A 258 23.62 -4.23 -19.21
C GLY A 258 23.17 -3.47 -17.98
N GLY A 259 22.09 -2.70 -18.13
CA GLY A 259 21.60 -1.78 -17.11
C GLY A 259 21.31 -2.43 -15.74
N TRP A 260 21.57 -1.65 -14.70
CA TRP A 260 21.32 -1.83 -13.26
C TRP A 260 20.06 -2.66 -12.89
N TRP A 261 19.01 -2.62 -13.71
CA TRP A 261 17.81 -3.46 -13.64
C TRP A 261 18.09 -4.99 -13.63
N GLY A 262 19.26 -5.43 -14.09
CA GLY A 262 19.67 -6.85 -14.02
C GLY A 262 19.93 -7.36 -12.60
N SER A 263 20.41 -6.50 -11.70
CA SER A 263 20.70 -6.89 -10.31
C SER A 263 19.42 -6.99 -9.46
N ILE A 264 18.45 -6.12 -9.71
CA ILE A 264 17.11 -6.15 -9.08
C ILE A 264 16.33 -7.38 -9.59
N ARG A 265 16.46 -7.75 -10.87
CA ARG A 265 15.86 -8.99 -11.41
C ARG A 265 16.39 -10.27 -10.78
N ARG A 266 17.65 -10.30 -10.31
CA ARG A 266 18.23 -11.47 -9.64
C ARG A 266 17.62 -11.72 -8.26
N TRP A 267 17.08 -10.69 -7.60
CA TRP A 267 16.28 -10.83 -6.37
C TRP A 267 14.90 -11.46 -6.62
N PHE A 268 14.39 -11.34 -7.85
CA PHE A 268 13.14 -11.97 -8.31
C PHE A 268 13.36 -13.25 -9.12
N GLY A 269 14.61 -13.75 -9.21
CA GLY A 269 15.04 -14.77 -10.16
C GLY A 269 15.56 -16.07 -9.55
N ALA A 270 15.18 -16.41 -8.32
CA ALA A 270 15.34 -17.76 -7.78
C ALA A 270 13.95 -18.38 -7.63
N GLU A 271 13.71 -19.43 -8.40
CA GLU A 271 12.45 -20.17 -8.48
C GLU A 271 12.07 -20.75 -7.11
N GLY A 272 10.96 -20.27 -6.56
CA GLY A 272 10.39 -20.85 -5.33
C GLY A 272 9.35 -19.97 -4.65
N TRP A 273 8.11 -20.00 -5.16
CA TRP A 273 6.87 -19.58 -4.48
C TRP A 273 6.55 -18.06 -4.46
N VAL A 274 5.93 -17.61 -5.55
CA VAL A 274 4.62 -16.94 -5.58
C VAL A 274 4.28 -16.01 -4.39
N ARG A 275 4.41 -14.69 -4.65
CA ARG A 275 3.56 -13.54 -4.23
C ARG A 275 4.06 -12.58 -3.13
N PRO A 276 4.68 -11.45 -3.52
CA PRO A 276 4.63 -10.19 -2.78
C PRO A 276 3.27 -9.44 -2.95
N ALA A 277 2.20 -10.17 -3.27
CA ALA A 277 0.87 -9.61 -3.55
C ALA A 277 0.01 -9.37 -2.30
N PHE A 278 0.54 -9.61 -1.10
CA PHE A 278 -0.26 -9.59 0.14
C PHE A 278 -0.19 -8.29 0.94
N ALA A 279 0.83 -7.43 0.76
CA ALA A 279 0.80 -6.08 1.36
C ALA A 279 -0.27 -5.18 0.72
N VAL A 280 -0.62 -5.43 -0.55
CA VAL A 280 -1.76 -4.77 -1.22
C VAL A 280 -3.08 -5.46 -0.88
N LEU A 281 -3.07 -6.76 -0.53
CA LEU A 281 -4.26 -7.41 0.04
C LEU A 281 -4.58 -6.92 1.45
N ALA A 282 -3.64 -6.41 2.25
CA ALA A 282 -3.99 -5.70 3.48
C ALA A 282 -4.83 -4.42 3.18
N LEU A 283 -4.55 -3.74 2.07
CA LEU A 283 -5.33 -2.57 1.63
C LEU A 283 -6.64 -2.96 0.88
N CYS A 284 -6.68 -4.13 0.22
CA CYS A 284 -7.84 -4.60 -0.55
C CYS A 284 -8.76 -5.63 0.16
N VAL A 285 -8.29 -6.37 1.17
CA VAL A 285 -9.06 -7.43 1.88
C VAL A 285 -9.79 -6.89 3.11
N VAL A 286 -9.33 -5.77 3.68
CA VAL A 286 -10.14 -5.00 4.65
C VAL A 286 -11.47 -4.54 4.03
N ILE A 287 -11.59 -4.55 2.69
CA ILE A 287 -12.80 -4.16 1.96
C ILE A 287 -13.87 -5.28 1.88
N GLN A 288 -13.56 -6.57 2.13
CA GLN A 288 -14.50 -7.65 1.78
C GLN A 288 -14.92 -8.67 2.86
N ASN A 289 -14.38 -8.69 4.08
CA ASN A 289 -14.54 -9.88 4.96
C ASN A 289 -15.32 -9.74 6.29
N VAL A 290 -16.26 -8.78 6.43
CA VAL A 290 -17.19 -8.72 7.60
C VAL A 290 -18.64 -9.14 7.24
N GLY A 291 -18.88 -9.61 6.02
CA GLY A 291 -20.22 -9.88 5.52
C GLY A 291 -20.93 -11.15 6.01
N LEU A 292 -20.60 -11.77 7.16
CA LEU A 292 -21.28 -13.03 7.53
C LEU A 292 -21.67 -13.29 8.99
N LEU A 293 -21.60 -12.33 9.91
CA LEU A 293 -22.20 -12.50 11.25
C LEU A 293 -22.87 -11.19 11.71
N GLY A 294 -24.20 -11.16 11.64
CA GLY A 294 -25.00 -9.99 11.96
C GLY A 294 -25.29 -9.76 13.45
N GLY A 295 -25.44 -8.48 13.80
CA GLY A 295 -26.57 -7.91 14.54
C GLY A 295 -26.65 -8.09 16.06
N ARG A 296 -26.43 -6.99 16.80
CA ARG A 296 -27.45 -6.31 17.65
C ARG A 296 -26.89 -5.08 18.39
N ASP A 297 -27.68 -4.01 18.34
CA ASP A 297 -27.92 -2.95 19.34
C ASP A 297 -26.78 -1.98 19.78
N ALA A 298 -26.83 -0.81 19.13
CA ALA A 298 -27.04 0.54 19.68
C ALA A 298 -26.07 1.19 20.71
N ALA A 299 -25.60 2.37 20.26
CA ALA A 299 -25.44 3.65 20.96
C ALA A 299 -24.25 3.83 21.93
N GLU A 300 -23.27 4.64 21.50
CA GLU A 300 -22.82 5.86 22.19
C GLU A 300 -21.86 6.67 21.30
N GLU A 301 -21.77 7.98 21.57
CA GLU A 301 -20.93 8.96 20.89
C GLU A 301 -19.46 8.51 20.83
N ASP A 302 -18.92 8.31 19.63
CA ASP A 302 -17.51 7.95 19.44
C ASP A 302 -16.90 8.85 18.35
N ASP A 303 -15.90 9.65 18.72
CA ASP A 303 -15.11 10.49 17.81
C ASP A 303 -14.23 9.66 16.85
N VAL A 304 -14.19 8.34 17.05
CA VAL A 304 -13.61 7.38 16.12
C VAL A 304 -14.71 6.80 15.26
N ARG A 305 -14.93 7.43 14.10
CA ARG A 305 -15.77 6.82 13.08
C ARG A 305 -15.01 5.64 12.47
N PHE A 306 -15.33 4.44 12.95
CA PHE A 306 -15.18 3.25 12.14
C PHE A 306 -15.98 3.51 10.87
N ARG A 307 -15.27 3.75 9.77
CA ARG A 307 -15.94 3.85 8.48
C ARG A 307 -16.50 2.46 8.19
N ALA A 308 -17.76 2.26 8.56
CA ALA A 308 -18.64 1.45 7.77
C ALA A 308 -18.39 1.87 6.32
N VAL A 309 -18.23 0.84 5.49
CA VAL A 309 -18.33 0.81 4.03
C VAL A 309 -18.89 2.14 3.50
N PRO A 310 -18.30 2.75 2.44
CA PRO A 310 -19.01 3.80 1.72
C PRO A 310 -20.45 3.31 1.57
N THR A 311 -21.41 4.04 2.15
CA THR A 311 -22.83 3.80 1.91
C THR A 311 -22.92 3.42 0.44
N ALA A 312 -23.40 2.20 0.16
CA ALA A 312 -23.47 1.64 -1.19
C ALA A 312 -23.71 2.81 -2.15
N PRO A 313 -22.84 3.02 -3.17
CA PRO A 313 -22.88 4.24 -3.96
C PRO A 313 -24.34 4.49 -4.27
N ALA A 314 -24.87 5.62 -3.78
CA ALA A 314 -26.29 5.93 -3.90
C ALA A 314 -26.68 5.54 -5.32
N PRO A 315 -27.66 4.63 -5.48
CA PRO A 315 -27.87 3.90 -6.73
C PRO A 315 -27.76 4.91 -7.84
N ALA A 316 -26.73 4.77 -8.69
CA ALA A 316 -26.43 5.77 -9.68
C ALA A 316 -27.72 5.98 -10.46
N ARG A 317 -28.35 7.14 -10.26
CA ARG A 317 -29.67 7.41 -10.82
C ARG A 317 -29.50 7.33 -12.32
N ALA A 318 -30.18 6.37 -12.92
CA ALA A 318 -30.31 6.28 -14.36
C ALA A 318 -31.35 7.31 -14.75
N ASP A 319 -31.11 8.02 -15.84
CA ASP A 319 -32.06 9.00 -16.37
C ASP A 319 -32.97 8.30 -17.39
N LEU A 320 -32.44 7.33 -18.13
CA LEU A 320 -33.12 6.65 -19.23
C LEU A 320 -32.94 5.12 -19.18
N LEU A 321 -33.92 4.41 -19.74
CA LEU A 321 -33.88 2.99 -20.06
C LEU A 321 -33.93 2.80 -21.57
N VAL A 322 -33.04 1.98 -22.12
CA VAL A 322 -33.03 1.62 -23.55
C VAL A 322 -33.05 0.10 -23.73
N ARG A 323 -33.82 -0.38 -24.70
CA ARG A 323 -33.79 -1.77 -25.17
C ARG A 323 -33.42 -1.78 -26.64
N TRP A 324 -32.44 -2.60 -27.00
CA TRP A 324 -31.98 -2.77 -28.38
C TRP A 324 -32.84 -3.79 -29.10
N LYS A 325 -33.00 -3.63 -30.42
CA LYS A 325 -33.61 -4.68 -31.26
C LYS A 325 -32.72 -5.92 -31.31
N GLU A 326 -33.34 -7.07 -31.54
CA GLU A 326 -32.63 -8.34 -31.69
C GLU A 326 -31.65 -8.29 -32.87
N GLY A 327 -30.41 -8.73 -32.65
CA GLY A 327 -29.36 -8.77 -33.68
C GLY A 327 -28.54 -7.48 -33.85
N VAL A 328 -28.77 -6.44 -33.04
CA VAL A 328 -27.94 -5.22 -33.06
C VAL A 328 -26.50 -5.53 -32.62
N ARG A 329 -25.52 -5.08 -33.40
CA ARG A 329 -24.10 -5.20 -33.03
C ARG A 329 -23.76 -4.17 -31.96
N MET A 330 -23.06 -4.60 -30.91
CA MET A 330 -22.70 -3.71 -29.79
C MET A 330 -21.85 -2.51 -30.25
N ASP A 331 -20.99 -2.68 -31.26
CA ASP A 331 -20.21 -1.57 -31.84
C ASP A 331 -21.09 -0.43 -32.41
N GLU A 332 -22.30 -0.75 -32.89
CA GLU A 332 -23.25 0.24 -33.43
C GLU A 332 -24.07 0.89 -32.32
N ALA A 333 -24.40 0.13 -31.28
CA ALA A 333 -25.00 0.64 -30.06
C ALA A 333 -24.05 1.61 -29.33
N ASP A 334 -22.77 1.27 -29.22
CA ASP A 334 -21.76 2.11 -28.56
C ASP A 334 -21.55 3.45 -29.27
N ARG A 335 -21.56 3.46 -30.61
CA ARG A 335 -21.49 4.73 -31.39
C ARG A 335 -22.70 5.62 -31.13
N LEU A 336 -23.89 5.03 -31.02
CA LEU A 336 -25.10 5.77 -30.71
C LEU A 336 -25.05 6.33 -29.28
N LEU A 337 -24.62 5.54 -28.29
CA LEU A 337 -24.46 5.98 -26.91
C LEU A 337 -23.41 7.09 -26.77
N GLN A 338 -22.30 7.00 -27.49
CA GLN A 338 -21.30 8.07 -27.55
C GLN A 338 -21.85 9.36 -28.15
N SER A 339 -22.73 9.28 -29.16
CA SER A 339 -23.30 10.48 -29.80
C SER A 339 -24.20 11.30 -28.86
N ILE A 340 -24.78 10.66 -27.83
CA ILE A 340 -25.61 11.31 -26.81
C ILE A 340 -24.88 11.48 -25.47
N SER A 341 -23.57 11.24 -25.44
CA SER A 341 -22.74 11.25 -24.22
C SER A 341 -23.35 10.42 -23.07
N ALA A 342 -23.89 9.24 -23.39
CA ALA A 342 -24.51 8.35 -22.42
C ALA A 342 -23.48 7.48 -21.69
N ASP A 343 -23.55 7.48 -20.36
CA ASP A 343 -22.86 6.54 -19.50
C ASP A 343 -23.77 5.33 -19.20
N VAL A 344 -23.27 4.12 -19.40
CA VAL A 344 -24.01 2.89 -19.08
C VAL A 344 -23.90 2.62 -17.57
N VAL A 345 -25.01 2.82 -16.87
CA VAL A 345 -25.11 2.64 -15.41
C VAL A 345 -25.39 1.19 -15.02
N GLY A 346 -25.96 0.40 -15.94
CA GLY A 346 -26.09 -1.05 -15.77
C GLY A 346 -26.99 -1.71 -16.80
N GLY A 347 -26.72 -2.98 -17.11
CA GLY A 347 -27.47 -3.76 -18.08
C GLY A 347 -26.63 -4.88 -18.70
N PRO A 348 -27.26 -5.81 -19.45
CA PRO A 348 -28.69 -5.94 -19.68
C PRO A 348 -29.40 -6.52 -18.43
N GLY A 349 -30.52 -5.90 -18.02
CA GLY A 349 -31.37 -6.46 -16.97
C GLY A 349 -32.12 -7.72 -17.42
N GLY A 350 -32.86 -8.37 -16.51
CA GLY A 350 -33.64 -9.58 -16.82
C GLY A 350 -34.73 -9.41 -17.91
N ASN A 351 -34.98 -8.18 -18.36
CA ASN A 351 -35.89 -7.82 -19.46
C ASN A 351 -35.14 -7.31 -20.71
N GLY A 352 -33.81 -7.45 -20.77
CA GLY A 352 -32.97 -6.97 -21.87
C GLY A 352 -32.74 -5.46 -21.92
N ALA A 353 -33.21 -4.71 -20.91
CA ALA A 353 -33.07 -3.25 -20.87
C ALA A 353 -31.74 -2.80 -20.22
N TRP A 354 -31.23 -1.69 -20.72
CA TRP A 354 -30.00 -1.02 -20.28
C TRP A 354 -30.36 0.31 -19.63
N ARG A 355 -29.69 0.62 -18.52
CA ARG A 355 -29.82 1.86 -17.75
C ARG A 355 -28.73 2.82 -18.17
N LEU A 356 -29.13 4.02 -18.57
CA LEU A 356 -28.24 5.07 -19.04
C LEU A 356 -28.34 6.30 -18.16
N ARG A 357 -27.20 6.95 -17.96
CA ARG A 357 -27.10 8.31 -17.45
C ARG A 357 -26.68 9.21 -18.59
N VAL A 358 -27.34 10.35 -18.73
CA VAL A 358 -27.11 11.29 -19.83
C VAL A 358 -27.15 12.72 -19.30
N PRO A 359 -26.29 13.62 -19.81
CA PRO A 359 -26.28 15.01 -19.37
C PRO A 359 -27.59 15.75 -19.71
N GLU A 360 -28.23 15.40 -20.83
CA GLU A 360 -29.47 16.04 -21.32
C GLU A 360 -30.53 14.97 -21.66
N PRO A 361 -31.39 14.55 -20.71
CA PRO A 361 -32.25 13.37 -20.86
C PRO A 361 -33.38 13.54 -21.86
N VAL A 362 -33.88 14.76 -22.11
CA VAL A 362 -34.97 15.02 -23.06
C VAL A 362 -34.48 14.88 -24.49
N ASP A 363 -33.33 15.49 -24.81
CA ASP A 363 -32.75 15.44 -26.15
C ASP A 363 -32.17 14.06 -26.46
N ALA A 364 -31.50 13.43 -25.48
CA ALA A 364 -31.03 12.06 -25.59
C ALA A 364 -32.19 11.06 -25.82
N LEU A 365 -33.35 11.25 -25.18
CA LEU A 365 -34.52 10.40 -25.41
C LEU A 365 -35.08 10.56 -26.83
N ALA A 366 -35.11 11.78 -27.36
CA ALA A 366 -35.55 12.04 -28.73
C ALA A 366 -34.64 11.33 -29.77
N VAL A 367 -33.32 11.38 -29.55
CA VAL A 367 -32.32 10.70 -30.40
C VAL A 367 -32.45 9.17 -30.30
N LEU A 368 -32.64 8.63 -29.09
CA LEU A 368 -32.84 7.19 -28.90
C LEU A 368 -34.16 6.70 -29.54
N ALA A 369 -35.26 7.47 -29.41
CA ALA A 369 -36.55 7.13 -30.00
C ALA A 369 -36.54 7.19 -31.54
N ALA A 370 -35.70 8.05 -32.13
CA ALA A 370 -35.53 8.15 -33.57
C ALA A 370 -34.57 7.11 -34.17
N SER A 371 -33.83 6.37 -33.33
CA SER A 371 -32.81 5.42 -33.81
C SER A 371 -33.44 4.10 -34.30
N PRO A 372 -33.04 3.60 -35.49
CA PRO A 372 -33.52 2.31 -35.99
C PRO A 372 -33.03 1.12 -35.16
N LEU A 373 -32.00 1.31 -34.33
CA LEU A 373 -31.38 0.27 -33.48
C LEU A 373 -32.15 0.03 -32.17
N VAL A 374 -32.97 1.00 -31.77
CA VAL A 374 -33.68 0.99 -30.49
C VAL A 374 -35.05 0.36 -30.67
N GLU A 375 -35.38 -0.61 -29.81
CA GLU A 375 -36.70 -1.23 -29.74
C GLU A 375 -37.65 -0.43 -28.83
N SER A 376 -37.13 0.08 -27.70
CA SER A 376 -37.87 0.96 -26.80
C SER A 376 -36.91 1.84 -26.00
N ALA A 377 -37.25 3.12 -25.82
CA ALA A 377 -36.55 4.02 -24.90
C ALA A 377 -37.56 4.82 -24.05
N GLY A 378 -37.22 5.09 -22.80
CA GLY A 378 -38.09 5.85 -21.89
C GLY A 378 -37.37 6.32 -20.62
N PRO A 379 -37.99 7.20 -19.83
CA PRO A 379 -37.41 7.65 -18.57
C PRO A 379 -37.30 6.50 -17.57
N ALA A 380 -36.21 6.46 -16.81
CA ALA A 380 -36.05 5.50 -15.73
C ALA A 380 -36.91 5.93 -14.52
N GLN A 381 -38.19 5.54 -14.48
CA GLN A 381 -39.05 5.79 -13.32
C GLN A 381 -38.59 4.98 -12.10
N GLU A 382 -38.33 5.68 -10.99
CA GLU A 382 -38.25 5.09 -9.65
C GLU A 382 -39.65 4.62 -9.24
N ARG A 383 -39.86 3.30 -9.16
CA ARG A 383 -40.95 2.80 -8.32
C ARG A 383 -40.50 2.96 -6.87
N GLN A 384 -41.27 3.76 -6.11
CA GLN A 384 -41.19 3.89 -4.66
C GLN A 384 -41.25 2.54 -3.97
#